data_AF-A0A4R1RJX1-F1
#
_entry.id   AF-A0A4R1RJX1-F1
#
_cell.length_a   1.000
_cell.length_b   1.000
_cell.length_c   1.000
_cell.angle_alpha   90.00
_cell.angle_beta   90.00
_cell.angle_gamma   90.00
#
_symmetry.space_group_name_H-M   'P 1'
#
loop_
_entity.id
_entity.type
_entity.pdbx_description
1 polymer ?
#
loop_
_entity_poly.entity_id
_entity_poly.type
_entity_poly.pdbx_seq_one_letter_code
_entity_poly.pdbx_strand_id
1 'polypeptide(L)' 'MVFTWMPAISIYFDDPDGHSLEFIGILEGESKPENGILSYEEWKELETD' A
#
# COMPACT_ATOMS: atom_id res chain seq x y z
N MET A 1 -0.37 -4.16 1.53
CA MET A 1 0.90 -3.79 0.87
C MET A 1 0.88 -2.30 0.63
N VAL A 2 1.90 -1.53 0.99
CA VAL A 2 1.97 -0.09 0.66
C VAL A 2 2.94 0.11 -0.50
N PHE A 3 2.47 0.73 -1.57
CA PHE A 3 3.31 1.19 -2.67
C PHE A 3 3.82 2.59 -2.32
N THR A 4 5.13 2.78 -2.17
CA THR A 4 5.66 4.06 -1.66
C THR A 4 5.86 5.11 -2.76
N TRP A 5 6.01 4.70 -4.01
CA TRP A 5 6.11 5.61 -5.17
C TRP A 5 4.79 6.36 -5.46
N MET A 6 3.66 5.77 -5.07
CA MET A 6 2.35 6.39 -5.04
C MET A 6 1.71 5.94 -3.74
N PRO A 7 1.85 6.71 -2.64
CA PRO A 7 1.43 6.32 -1.29
C PRO A 7 0.02 5.72 -1.29
N ALA A 8 -0.05 4.39 -1.30
CA ALA A 8 -1.31 3.68 -1.46
C ALA A 8 -1.23 2.30 -0.82
N ILE A 9 -2.25 1.96 -0.04
CA ILE A 9 -2.43 0.61 0.48
C ILE A 9 -3.21 -0.23 -0.53
N SER A 10 -2.68 -1.42 -0.80
CA SER A 10 -3.27 -2.43 -1.64
C SER A 10 -3.56 -3.70 -0.84
N ILE A 11 -4.77 -4.23 -1.01
CA ILE A 11 -5.26 -5.48 -0.42
C ILE A 11 -5.74 -6.36 -1.57
N TYR A 12 -5.09 -7.51 -1.74
CA TYR A 12 -5.45 -8.52 -2.72
C TYR A 12 -6.32 -9.60 -2.08
N PHE A 13 -7.35 -10.03 -2.78
CA PHE A 13 -8.25 -11.10 -2.34
C PHE A 13 -8.86 -11.79 -3.56
N ASP A 14 -9.30 -13.04 -3.37
CA ASP A 14 -10.02 -13.77 -4.40
C ASP A 14 -11.52 -13.60 -4.19
N ASP A 15 -12.26 -13.36 -5.27
CA ASP A 15 -13.72 -13.41 -5.25
C ASP A 15 -14.25 -14.87 -5.21
N PRO A 16 -15.56 -15.09 -5.02
CA PRO A 16 -16.10 -16.45 -4.98
C PRO A 16 -15.89 -17.29 -6.26
N ASP A 17 -15.62 -16.64 -7.40
CA ASP A 17 -15.35 -17.28 -8.68
C ASP A 17 -13.85 -17.57 -8.88
N GLY A 18 -12.99 -17.16 -7.92
CA GLY A 18 -11.55 -17.35 -7.95
C GLY A 18 -10.80 -16.29 -8.75
N HIS A 19 -11.41 -15.14 -9.04
CA HIS A 19 -10.74 -14.01 -9.65
C HIS A 19 -9.96 -13.21 -8.61
N SER A 20 -8.69 -12.91 -8.90
CA SER A 20 -7.88 -12.03 -8.06
C SER A 20 -8.31 -10.58 -8.26
N LEU A 21 -8.78 -9.96 -7.19
CA LEU A 21 -9.20 -8.56 -7.12
C LEU A 21 -8.28 -7.76 -6.20
N GLU A 22 -8.33 -6.44 -6.37
CA GLU A 22 -7.55 -5.48 -5.60
C GLU A 22 -8.46 -4.36 -5.06
N PHE A 23 -8.34 -4.09 -3.75
CA PHE A 23 -8.72 -2.79 -3.19
C PHE A 23 -7.47 -1.94 -3.05
N ILE A 24 -7.46 -0.78 -3.72
CA ILE A 24 -6.39 0.22 -3.60
C ILE A 24 -6.94 1.52 -3.00
N GLY A 25 -6.28 2.02 -1.96
CA GLY A 25 -6.62 3.27 -1.28
C GLY A 25 -5.41 4.18 -1.18
N ILE A 26 -5.56 5.45 -1.59
CA ILE A 26 -4.50 6.46 -1.47
C ILE A 26 -4.32 6.81 0.01
N LEU A 27 -3.08 6.83 0.46
CA LEU A 27 -2.67 7.26 1.79
C LEU A 27 -2.20 8.71 1.73
N GLU A 28 -2.36 9.42 2.84
CA GLU A 28 -1.68 10.70 3.04
C GLU A 28 -0.17 10.49 3.14
N GLY A 29 0.60 11.48 2.71
CA GLY A 29 2.07 11.45 2.73
C GLY A 29 2.69 11.72 1.35
N GLU A 30 3.98 12.04 1.35
CA GLU A 30 4.76 12.27 0.14
C GLU A 30 5.24 10.95 -0.48
N SER A 31 5.44 10.95 -1.80
CA SER A 31 6.01 9.82 -2.55
C SER A 31 7.45 9.54 -2.11
N LYS A 32 7.75 8.27 -1.82
CA LYS A 32 9.06 7.78 -1.34
C LYS A 32 9.51 6.54 -2.13
N PRO A 33 9.72 6.64 -3.46
CA PRO A 33 9.96 5.49 -4.34
C PRO A 33 11.16 4.61 -3.94
N GLU A 34 12.16 5.19 -3.26
CA GLU A 34 13.34 4.50 -2.72
C GLU A 34 13.04 3.44 -1.67
N ASN A 35 11.89 3.54 -0.99
CA ASN A 35 11.44 2.56 0.01
C ASN A 35 10.72 1.35 -0.63
N GLY A 36 10.40 1.40 -1.92
CA GLY A 36 9.78 0.30 -2.67
C GLY A 36 8.39 -0.10 -2.18
N ILE A 37 8.29 -1.29 -1.58
CA ILE A 37 7.04 -1.86 -1.07
C ILE A 37 7.20 -2.14 0.42
N LEU A 38 6.27 -1.62 1.22
CA LEU A 38 6.28 -1.76 2.68
C LEU A 38 5.01 -2.43 3.21
N SER A 39 5.07 -2.86 4.46
CA SER A 39 3.87 -3.07 5.27
C SER A 39 3.23 -1.73 5.66
N TYR A 40 1.98 -1.77 6.13
CA TYR A 40 1.31 -0.56 6.62
C TYR A 40 1.93 -0.03 7.93
N GLU A 41 2.48 -0.91 8.77
CA GLU A 41 3.15 -0.50 10.00
C GLU A 41 4.45 0.23 9.71
N GLU A 42 5.31 -0.31 8.82
CA GLU A 42 6.53 0.37 8.37
C GLU A 42 6.23 1.71 7.69
N TRP A 43 5.12 1.82 6.94
CA TRP A 43 4.69 3.09 6.37
C TRP A 43 4.35 4.13 7.45
N LYS A 44 3.58 3.75 8.49
CA LYS A 44 3.22 4.67 9.58
C LYS A 44 4.45 5.16 10.34
N GLU A 45 5.45 4.31 10.53
CA GLU A 45 6.72 4.71 11.15
C GLU A 45 7.39 5.83 10.36
N LEU A 46 7.40 5.76 9.01
CA LEU A 46 7.94 6.82 8.14
C LEU A 46 7.15 8.14 8.18
N GLU A 47 5.84 8.10 8.45
CA GLU A 47 5.00 9.30 8.52
C GLU A 47 5.01 9.97 9.92
N THR A 48 5.62 9.33 10.92
CA THR A 48 5.68 9.85 12.29
C THR A 48 6.94 10.70 12.56
N ASP A 49 7.89 10.71 11.62
CA ASP A 49 9.11 11.54 11.63
C ASP A 49 8.90 12.90 10.93
#